data_AF-A0A9E4KA72-F1
#
_entry.id   AF-A0A9E4KA72-F1
#
_cell.length_a   1.000
_cell.length_b   1.000
_cell.length_c   1.000
_cell.angle_alpha   90.00
_cell.angle_beta   90.00
_cell.angle_gamma   90.00
#
_symmetry.space_group_name_H-M   'P 1'
#
loop_
_entity.id
_entity.type
_entity.pdbx_description
1 polymer ?
#
loop_
_entity_poly.entity_id
_entity_poly.type
_entity_poly.pdbx_seq_one_letter_code
_entity_poly.pdbx_strand_id
1 'polypeptide(L)'
;MNTLYVKGEPEIIIGNLFSLNEEGHIAFGLSARSLEPADITQLESSSVDFRDYLMEGFVKFSIRLSKLNDRLKIEIELFGSNRDEHIVPHVEFYISQAGYQATEVVNA
;
A
#
# COMPACT_ATOMS: atom_id res chain seq x y z
N MET A 1 11.44 -7.00 -3.11
CA MET A 1 10.14 -6.39 -3.43
C MET A 1 9.07 -7.40 -3.06
N ASN A 2 8.14 -7.03 -2.19
CA ASN A 2 7.06 -7.92 -1.73
C ASN A 2 5.81 -7.71 -2.59
N THR A 3 5.02 -8.74 -2.81
CA THR A 3 3.81 -8.64 -3.63
C THR A 3 2.63 -9.24 -2.89
N LEU A 4 1.56 -8.46 -2.77
CA LEU A 4 0.26 -8.88 -2.26
C LEU A 4 -0.76 -8.91 -3.39
N TYR A 5 -1.63 -9.91 -3.38
CA TYR A 5 -2.81 -9.96 -4.24
C TYR A 5 -4.08 -9.84 -3.41
N VAL A 6 -4.97 -8.95 -3.83
CA VAL A 6 -6.30 -8.77 -3.23
C VAL A 6 -7.35 -9.14 -4.26
N LYS A 7 -8.16 -10.15 -3.98
CA LYS A 7 -9.22 -10.61 -4.89
C LYS A 7 -10.40 -9.64 -4.89
N GLY A 8 -10.93 -9.31 -6.07
CA GLY A 8 -12.08 -8.43 -6.25
C GLY A 8 -11.86 -7.43 -7.40
N GLU A 9 -12.85 -6.57 -7.61
CA GLU A 9 -12.78 -5.52 -8.63
C GLU A 9 -11.74 -4.45 -8.23
N PRO A 10 -10.66 -4.25 -9.01
CA PRO A 10 -9.56 -3.37 -8.61
C PRO A 10 -9.99 -1.95 -8.28
N GLU A 11 -10.93 -1.38 -9.04
CA GLU A 11 -11.45 -0.03 -8.86
C GLU A 11 -12.15 0.13 -7.51
N ILE A 12 -12.93 -0.87 -7.09
CA ILE A 12 -13.63 -0.89 -5.80
C ILE A 12 -12.61 -1.09 -4.66
N ILE A 13 -11.64 -1.98 -4.84
CA ILE A 13 -10.58 -2.20 -3.85
C ILE A 13 -9.79 -0.92 -3.63
N ILE A 14 -9.35 -0.26 -4.70
CA ILE A 14 -8.57 0.98 -4.63
C ILE A 14 -9.36 2.08 -3.91
N GLY A 15 -10.63 2.29 -4.26
CA GLY A 15 -11.48 3.31 -3.62
C GLY A 15 -11.74 3.07 -2.13
N ASN A 16 -11.61 1.82 -1.66
CA ASN A 16 -11.76 1.46 -0.25
C ASN A 16 -10.44 1.46 0.53
N LEU A 17 -9.30 1.25 -0.15
CA LEU A 17 -7.98 1.22 0.48
C LEU A 17 -7.34 2.60 0.57
N PHE A 18 -7.51 3.42 -0.46
CA PHE A 18 -6.79 4.67 -0.62
C PHE A 18 -7.77 5.85 -0.67
N SER A 19 -7.37 6.95 -0.06
CA SER A 19 -8.10 8.23 -0.16
C SER A 19 -7.12 9.38 -0.39
N LEU A 20 -7.63 10.52 -0.87
CA LEU A 20 -6.85 11.75 -0.98
C LEU A 20 -7.24 12.69 0.17
N ASN A 21 -6.26 13.30 0.81
CA ASN A 21 -6.52 14.39 1.75
C ASN A 21 -6.63 15.74 1.02
N GLU A 22 -6.97 16.80 1.76
CA GLU A 22 -7.13 18.15 1.23
C GLU A 22 -5.81 18.76 0.70
N GLU A 23 -4.66 18.21 1.11
CA GLU A 23 -3.33 18.64 0.70
C GLU A 23 -2.82 17.89 -0.55
N GLY A 24 -3.63 16.97 -1.10
CA GLY A 24 -3.28 16.19 -2.29
C GLY A 24 -2.35 15.01 -2.02
N HIS A 25 -2.23 14.57 -0.77
CA HIS A 25 -1.49 13.36 -0.39
C HIS A 25 -2.42 12.15 -0.38
N ILE A 26 -1.88 11.00 -0.79
CA ILE A 26 -2.56 9.72 -0.69
C ILE A 26 -2.48 9.23 0.76
N ALA A 27 -3.62 8.90 1.33
CA ALA A 27 -3.76 8.20 2.59
C ALA A 27 -4.01 6.71 2.35
N PHE A 28 -3.31 5.87 3.12
CA PHE A 28 -3.49 4.43 3.14
C PHE A 28 -3.58 3.94 4.59
N GLY A 29 -4.62 3.18 4.91
CA GLY A 29 -4.86 2.73 6.28
C GLY A 29 -4.96 3.88 7.29
N LEU A 30 -4.50 3.63 8.52
CA LEU A 30 -4.66 4.58 9.62
C LEU A 30 -3.73 5.80 9.47
N SER A 31 -2.43 5.57 9.27
CA SER A 31 -1.41 6.62 9.37
C SER A 31 -0.46 6.72 8.19
N ALA A 32 -0.50 5.81 7.21
CA ALA A 32 0.38 5.91 6.07
C ALA A 32 -0.05 7.05 5.16
N ARG A 33 0.89 7.94 4.82
CA ARG A 33 0.68 9.07 3.91
C ARG A 33 1.78 9.12 2.88
N SER A 34 1.43 9.45 1.63
CA SER A 34 2.44 9.70 0.60
C SER A 34 3.37 10.84 1.05
N LEU A 35 4.66 10.73 0.76
CA LEU A 35 5.64 11.76 1.12
C LEU A 35 5.44 13.05 0.33
N GLU A 36 5.11 12.90 -0.95
CA GLU A 36 4.80 14.00 -1.86
C GLU A 36 3.32 13.96 -2.23
N PRO A 37 2.72 15.10 -2.65
CA PRO A 37 1.40 15.11 -3.26
C PRO A 37 1.35 14.13 -4.44
N ALA A 38 0.36 13.27 -4.45
CA ALA A 38 0.18 12.27 -5.49
C ALA A 38 -1.30 11.93 -5.68
N ASP A 39 -1.66 11.52 -6.89
CA ASP A 39 -2.99 10.98 -7.19
C ASP A 39 -2.99 9.44 -7.25
N ILE A 40 -4.18 8.85 -7.18
CA ILE A 40 -4.36 7.40 -7.23
C ILE A 40 -3.82 6.78 -8.53
N THR A 41 -3.87 7.51 -9.66
CA THR A 41 -3.38 7.01 -10.94
C THR A 41 -1.84 6.93 -10.99
N GLN A 42 -1.15 7.73 -10.16
CA GLN A 42 0.30 7.64 -10.00
C GLN A 42 0.75 6.33 -9.37
N LEU A 43 -0.07 5.71 -8.51
CA LEU A 43 0.19 4.37 -7.98
C LEU A 43 0.19 3.31 -9.09
N GLU A 44 -0.55 3.51 -10.17
CA GLU A 44 -0.63 2.56 -11.30
C GLU A 44 0.54 2.74 -12.28
N SER A 45 0.99 3.99 -12.48
CA SER A 45 2.06 4.33 -13.42
C SER A 45 3.46 4.26 -12.82
N SER A 46 3.61 4.40 -11.50
CA SER A 46 4.89 4.45 -10.80
C SER A 46 4.78 4.01 -9.34
N SER A 47 5.91 3.81 -8.67
CA SER A 47 5.94 3.64 -7.22
C SER A 47 5.74 4.98 -6.52
N VAL A 48 4.88 5.04 -5.50
CA VAL A 48 4.68 6.21 -4.64
C VAL A 48 5.25 5.91 -3.27
N ASP A 49 6.08 6.81 -2.76
CA ASP A 49 6.69 6.70 -1.44
C ASP A 49 5.72 7.10 -0.34
N PHE A 50 5.61 6.27 0.69
CA PHE A 50 4.82 6.51 1.89
C PHE A 50 5.71 6.61 3.12
N ARG A 51 5.23 7.40 4.09
CA ARG A 51 5.67 7.35 5.48
C ARG A 51 4.52 6.88 6.34
N ASP A 52 4.77 5.91 7.20
CA ASP A 52 3.82 5.42 8.19
C ASP A 52 4.45 5.42 9.58
N TYR A 53 3.62 5.46 10.62
CA TYR A 53 4.03 5.33 12.01
C TYR A 53 3.78 3.90 12.50
N LEU A 54 4.87 3.18 12.77
CA LEU A 54 4.87 1.77 13.15
C LEU A 54 5.92 1.52 14.24
N MET A 55 5.53 0.82 15.31
CA MET A 55 6.42 0.45 16.42
C MET A 55 7.23 1.63 16.96
N GLU A 56 6.51 2.66 17.41
CA GLU A 56 7.06 3.88 18.02
C GLU A 56 8.05 4.63 17.12
N GLY A 57 7.96 4.48 15.80
CA GLY A 57 8.84 5.15 14.85
C GLY A 57 8.21 5.33 13.48
N PHE A 58 8.81 6.20 12.67
CA PHE A 58 8.41 6.36 11.28
C PHE A 58 9.16 5.38 10.39
N VAL A 59 8.43 4.69 9.53
CA VAL A 59 8.96 3.80 8.49
C VAL A 59 8.66 4.38 7.12
N LYS A 60 9.49 4.03 6.14
CA LYS A 60 9.32 4.42 4.74
C LYS A 60 9.22 3.16 3.87
N PHE A 61 8.29 3.15 2.95
CA PHE A 61 8.11 2.12 1.92
C PHE A 61 7.46 2.74 0.68
N SER A 62 7.54 2.06 -0.46
CA SER A 62 6.85 2.50 -1.68
C SER A 62 5.80 1.50 -2.10
N ILE A 63 4.66 2.00 -2.59
CA ILE A 63 3.59 1.17 -3.15
C ILE A 63 3.48 1.43 -4.66
N ARG A 64 3.34 0.35 -5.42
CA ARG A 64 2.86 0.37 -6.79
C ARG A 64 1.67 -0.58 -6.95
N LEU A 65 0.70 -0.20 -7.75
CA LEU A 65 -0.49 -0.98 -8.05
C LEU A 65 -0.46 -1.51 -9.48
N SER A 66 -1.03 -2.69 -9.68
CA SER A 66 -1.39 -3.19 -11.01
C SER A 66 -2.76 -3.83 -10.96
N LYS A 67 -3.65 -3.37 -11.85
CA LYS A 67 -4.99 -3.92 -11.99
C LYS A 67 -4.93 -5.17 -12.86
N LEU A 68 -5.51 -6.25 -12.37
CA LEU A 68 -5.72 -7.50 -13.10
C LEU A 68 -7.23 -7.79 -13.11
N ASN A 69 -7.70 -8.61 -14.04
CA ASN A 69 -9.14 -8.80 -14.29
C ASN A 69 -9.99 -9.10 -13.04
N ASP A 70 -9.47 -9.86 -12.08
CA ASP A 70 -10.20 -10.31 -10.88
C ASP A 70 -9.49 -10.00 -9.56
N ARG A 71 -8.43 -9.18 -9.60
CA ARG A 71 -7.59 -8.89 -8.44
C ARG A 71 -6.78 -7.61 -8.60
N LEU A 72 -6.48 -6.98 -7.48
CA LEU A 72 -5.48 -5.93 -7.38
C LEU A 72 -4.13 -6.54 -6.96
N LYS A 73 -3.08 -6.26 -7.72
CA LYS A 73 -1.69 -6.52 -7.31
C LYS A 73 -1.14 -5.27 -6.61
N ILE A 74 -0.58 -5.45 -5.43
CA ILE A 74 0.07 -4.40 -4.62
C ILE A 74 1.53 -4.80 -4.45
N GLU A 75 2.43 -4.00 -5.01
CA GLU A 75 3.88 -4.18 -4.90
C GLU A 75 4.43 -3.23 -3.85
N ILE A 76 5.19 -3.78 -2.90
CA ILE A 76 5.75 -3.05 -1.76
C ILE A 76 7.27 -3.12 -1.83
N GLU A 77 7.89 -1.94 -1.94
CA GLU A 77 9.33 -1.78 -1.89
C GLU A 77 9.76 -1.25 -0.51
N LEU A 78 10.79 -1.88 0.05
CA LEU A 78 11.32 -1.60 1.40
C LEU A 78 12.66 -0.86 1.27
N PHE A 79 13.00 -0.02 2.24
CA PHE A 79 14.17 0.87 2.18
C PHE A 79 15.39 0.39 2.98
N GLY A 80 15.36 -0.81 3.56
CA GLY A 80 16.47 -1.40 4.29
C GLY A 80 16.58 -0.90 5.74
N SER A 81 15.47 -0.88 6.47
CA SER A 81 15.43 -0.55 7.90
C SER A 81 15.25 -1.80 8.78
N ASN A 82 15.60 -1.68 10.06
CA ASN A 82 15.35 -2.74 11.05
C ASN A 82 13.86 -2.98 11.34
N ARG A 83 12.95 -2.16 10.79
CA ARG A 83 11.49 -2.30 10.96
C ARG A 83 10.81 -2.84 9.71
N ASP A 84 11.57 -3.12 8.65
CA ASP A 84 11.04 -3.55 7.35
C ASP A 84 10.25 -4.85 7.44
N GLU A 85 10.64 -5.75 8.35
CA GLU A 85 9.93 -7.01 8.61
C GLU A 85 8.48 -6.81 9.08
N HIS A 86 8.14 -5.63 9.59
CA HIS A 86 6.79 -5.31 10.06
C HIS A 86 5.93 -4.59 9.01
N ILE A 87 6.53 -4.10 7.91
CA ILE A 87 5.81 -3.31 6.92
C ILE A 87 4.78 -4.15 6.18
N VAL A 88 5.15 -5.31 5.65
CA VAL A 88 4.21 -6.17 4.90
C VAL A 88 3.04 -6.65 5.77
N PRO A 89 3.27 -7.20 6.99
CA PRO A 89 2.17 -7.56 7.89
C PRO A 89 1.25 -6.38 8.22
N HIS A 90 1.80 -5.17 8.35
CA HIS A 90 1.01 -3.96 8.63
C HIS A 90 0.17 -3.52 7.43
N VAL A 91 0.70 -3.65 6.22
CA VAL A 91 -0.05 -3.42 4.97
C VAL A 91 -1.19 -4.44 4.83
N GLU A 92 -0.92 -5.73 5.12
CA GLU A 92 -1.97 -6.77 5.16
C GLU A 92 -3.06 -6.44 6.17
N PHE A 93 -2.67 -5.93 7.35
CA PHE A 93 -3.62 -5.47 8.36
C PHE A 93 -4.52 -4.35 7.81
N TYR A 94 -3.97 -3.33 7.13
CA TYR A 94 -4.79 -2.29 6.50
C TYR A 94 -5.74 -2.82 5.43
N ILE A 95 -5.29 -3.79 4.62
CA ILE A 95 -6.15 -4.46 3.64
C ILE A 95 -7.30 -5.19 4.35
N SER A 96 -7.02 -5.84 5.48
CA SER A 96 -8.04 -6.50 6.30
C SER A 96 -9.04 -5.54 6.95
N GLN A 97 -8.59 -4.35 7.38
CA GLN A 97 -9.46 -3.31 7.94
C GLN A 97 -10.45 -2.77 6.90
N ALA A 98 -10.05 -2.75 5.62
CA ALA A 98 -10.95 -2.41 4.52
C ALA A 98 -11.88 -3.56 4.09
N GLY A 99 -11.87 -4.70 4.80
CA GLY A 99 -12.76 -5.84 4.55
C GLY A 99 -12.25 -6.82 3.50
N TYR A 100 -10.98 -6.75 3.11
CA TYR A 100 -10.38 -7.63 2.11
C TYR A 100 -9.39 -8.62 2.73
N GLN A 101 -8.99 -9.63 1.95
CA GLN A 101 -7.90 -10.53 2.32
C GLN A 101 -6.79 -10.43 1.28
N ALA A 102 -5.56 -10.26 1.76
CA ALA A 102 -4.37 -10.33 0.94
C ALA A 102 -3.85 -11.77 0.89
N THR A 103 -3.29 -12.16 -0.25
CA THR A 103 -2.44 -13.35 -0.37
C THR A 103 -1.04 -12.87 -0.75
N GLU A 104 -0.08 -13.11 0.14
CA GLU A 104 1.32 -12.80 -0.10
C GLU A 104 1.93 -13.79 -1.09
N VAL A 105 2.72 -13.27 -2.03
CA VAL A 105 3.64 -14.04 -2.84
C VAL A 105 5.04 -13.50 -2.58
N VAL A 106 5.80 -14.25 -1.79
CA VAL A 106 7.23 -14.00 -1.61
C VAL A 106 7.94 -14.47 -2.88
N ASN A 107 8.36 -13.53 -3.73
CA ASN A 107 9.25 -13.85 -4.84
C ASN A 107 10.66 -14.05 -4.24
N ALA A 108 11.15 -15.29 -4.30
CA ALA A 108 12.51 -15.67 -3.92
C ALA A 108 13.56 -15.05 -4.83
#